data_AF-A0A8X6K5K5-F1
#
_entry.id   AF-A0A8X6K5K5-F1
#
_cell.length_a   1.000
_cell.length_b   1.000
_cell.length_c   1.000
_cell.angle_alpha   90.00
_cell.angle_beta   90.00
_cell.angle_gamma   90.00
#
_symmetry.space_group_name_H-M   'P 1'
#
loop_
_entity.id
_entity.type
_entity.pdbx_description
1 polymer ?
#
loop_
_entity_poly.entity_id
_entity_poly.type
_entity_poly.pdbx_seq_one_letter_code
_entity_poly.pdbx_strand_id
1 'polypeptide(L)'
;MKEIKTREDQLKTLTTKFNSINDLPSGSSIMKEVKTREDKLNTLTTKFNSINDVPSSSSIMKEVKKRNMVEPRSLPFLFGVLGRGNNYYGHGIFTTELGQWSSDITKTDYMLQLLSGSHTYDTDYVSFYRPRQLSFIEGSKGTFIYGELYTNSFSSSNYQICYYPCAALGVMFVKNTTSRDITRTLNFVGTSYWSSGYEGAGAFVGIPDNTNASKSRISKIIWKNVYQYTSSNSKLAGSGNVEIPAGKTVAVLLYTSSYLHSRTKVSEGAFSGDVYTYGQFIQWGIYNIRSNFLTVGLEIDVERTLKVWQCPGLSETYELWR
;
A
#
# COMPACT_ATOMS: atom_id res chain seq x y z
N MET A 1 -5.08 33.84 -83.84
CA MET A 1 -5.48 32.49 -84.34
C MET A 1 -4.44 31.39 -84.03
N LYS A 2 -3.12 31.62 -84.08
CA LYS A 2 -2.08 30.61 -83.73
C LYS A 2 -2.01 30.23 -82.23
N GLU A 3 -2.24 31.16 -81.32
CA GLU A 3 -2.20 30.89 -79.86
C GLU A 3 -3.34 29.99 -79.36
N ILE A 4 -4.55 30.15 -79.92
CA ILE A 4 -5.73 29.36 -79.53
C ILE A 4 -5.52 27.89 -79.90
N LYS A 5 -4.98 27.62 -81.10
CA LYS A 5 -4.69 26.25 -81.57
C LYS A 5 -3.61 25.56 -80.72
N THR A 6 -2.61 26.33 -80.28
CA THR A 6 -1.53 25.82 -79.41
C THR A 6 -2.05 25.46 -78.01
N ARG A 7 -2.99 26.23 -77.47
CA ARG A 7 -3.66 25.92 -76.18
C ARG A 7 -4.60 24.72 -76.29
N GLU A 8 -5.33 24.58 -77.38
CA GLU A 8 -6.19 23.41 -77.64
C GLU A 8 -5.38 22.10 -77.76
N ASP A 9 -4.24 22.14 -78.44
CA ASP A 9 -3.36 20.97 -78.59
C ASP A 9 -2.68 20.59 -77.26
N GLN A 10 -2.32 21.57 -76.43
CA GLN A 10 -1.84 21.35 -75.07
C GLN A 10 -2.92 20.74 -74.17
N LEU A 11 -4.16 21.24 -74.26
CA LEU A 11 -5.29 20.72 -73.49
C LEU A 11 -5.59 19.27 -73.87
N LYS A 12 -5.64 18.96 -75.18
CA LYS A 12 -5.80 17.58 -75.68
C LYS A 12 -4.71 16.66 -75.17
N THR A 13 -3.46 17.11 -75.19
CA THR A 13 -2.33 16.31 -74.69
C THR A 13 -2.45 16.03 -73.19
N LEU A 14 -2.89 17.02 -72.40
CA LEU A 14 -3.17 16.85 -70.98
C LEU A 14 -4.33 15.90 -70.72
N THR A 15 -5.43 16.02 -71.47
CA THR A 15 -6.60 15.13 -71.37
C THR A 15 -6.22 13.69 -71.70
N THR A 16 -5.40 13.45 -72.73
CA THR A 16 -4.93 12.10 -73.07
C THR A 16 -4.04 11.50 -71.99
N LYS A 17 -3.13 12.29 -71.40
CA LYS A 17 -2.32 11.84 -70.26
C LYS A 17 -3.18 11.56 -69.02
N PHE A 18 -4.18 12.39 -68.74
CA PHE A 18 -5.08 12.19 -67.61
C PHE A 18 -5.95 10.94 -67.77
N ASN A 19 -6.47 10.69 -68.98
CA ASN A 19 -7.23 9.48 -69.28
C ASN A 19 -6.35 8.22 -69.19
N SER A 20 -5.08 8.28 -69.61
CA SER A 20 -4.16 7.13 -69.45
C SER A 20 -3.83 6.76 -67.98
N ILE A 21 -4.01 7.70 -67.05
CA ILE A 21 -3.85 7.45 -65.60
C ILE A 21 -5.15 6.86 -65.02
N ASN A 22 -6.32 7.34 -65.48
CA ASN A 22 -7.61 6.81 -65.06
C ASN A 22 -7.98 5.46 -65.72
N ASP A 23 -7.40 5.15 -66.87
CA ASP A 23 -7.56 3.88 -67.59
C ASP A 23 -6.50 2.84 -67.21
N LEU A 24 -5.87 2.97 -66.02
CA LEU A 24 -5.07 1.88 -65.48
C LEU A 24 -6.00 0.68 -65.21
N PRO A 25 -5.89 -0.43 -65.97
CA PRO A 25 -6.78 -1.56 -65.78
C PRO A 25 -6.59 -2.10 -64.37
N SER A 26 -7.66 -2.63 -63.77
CA SER A 26 -7.69 -3.25 -62.45
C SER A 26 -6.69 -4.42 -62.26
N GLY A 27 -5.95 -4.79 -63.32
CA GLY A 27 -4.85 -5.77 -63.31
C GLY A 27 -3.45 -5.23 -63.67
N SER A 28 -3.24 -3.92 -63.80
CA SER A 28 -1.92 -3.33 -64.08
C SER A 28 -0.92 -3.67 -62.96
N SER A 29 0.35 -3.86 -63.34
CA SER A 29 1.42 -4.21 -62.39
C SER A 29 1.55 -3.19 -61.26
N ILE A 30 1.36 -1.91 -61.56
CA ILE A 30 1.39 -0.81 -60.60
C ILE A 30 0.23 -0.92 -59.59
N MET A 31 -1.00 -1.19 -60.04
CA MET A 31 -2.15 -1.31 -59.12
C MET A 31 -2.04 -2.57 -58.23
N LYS A 32 -1.50 -3.67 -58.76
CA LYS A 32 -1.18 -4.86 -57.98
C LYS A 32 -0.12 -4.57 -56.91
N GLU A 33 0.89 -3.78 -57.25
CA GLU A 33 1.96 -3.41 -56.33
C GLU A 33 1.46 -2.45 -55.24
N VAL A 34 0.62 -1.46 -55.58
CA VAL A 34 -0.05 -0.57 -54.62
C VAL A 34 -0.89 -1.38 -53.64
N LYS A 35 -1.75 -2.29 -54.15
CA LYS A 35 -2.59 -3.14 -53.29
C LYS A 35 -1.76 -4.06 -52.39
N THR A 36 -0.66 -4.63 -52.91
CA THR A 36 0.28 -5.43 -52.12
C THR A 36 0.95 -4.62 -51.02
N ARG A 37 1.29 -3.35 -51.27
CA ARG A 37 1.89 -2.45 -50.28
C ARG A 37 0.86 -2.01 -49.24
N GLU A 38 -0.39 -1.74 -49.63
CA GLU A 38 -1.50 -1.46 -48.72
C GLU A 38 -1.79 -2.67 -47.81
N ASP A 39 -1.84 -3.89 -48.36
CA ASP A 39 -2.05 -5.12 -47.58
C ASP A 39 -0.90 -5.36 -46.57
N LYS A 40 0.35 -5.11 -46.99
CA LYS A 40 1.52 -5.16 -46.10
C LYS A 40 1.46 -4.09 -45.01
N LEU A 41 1.06 -2.87 -45.35
CA LEU A 41 0.93 -1.76 -44.40
C LEU A 41 -0.19 -2.04 -43.40
N ASN A 42 -1.35 -2.53 -43.86
CA ASN A 42 -2.45 -2.96 -43.00
C ASN A 42 -2.01 -4.08 -42.05
N THR A 43 -1.28 -5.07 -42.56
CA THR A 43 -0.72 -6.15 -41.73
C THR A 43 0.27 -5.63 -40.68
N LEU A 44 1.12 -4.66 -41.05
CA LEU A 44 2.05 -4.00 -40.12
C LEU A 44 1.30 -3.20 -39.06
N THR A 45 0.28 -2.43 -39.43
CA THR A 45 -0.56 -1.66 -38.51
C THR A 45 -1.33 -2.58 -37.55
N THR A 46 -1.91 -3.68 -38.03
CA THR A 46 -2.57 -4.69 -37.17
C THR A 46 -1.58 -5.35 -36.21
N LYS A 47 -0.38 -5.70 -36.68
CA LYS A 47 0.68 -6.25 -35.81
C LYS A 47 1.18 -5.21 -34.80
N PHE A 48 1.32 -3.94 -35.18
CA PHE A 48 1.74 -2.87 -34.28
C PHE A 48 0.68 -2.60 -33.20
N ASN A 49 -0.60 -2.60 -33.55
CA ASN A 49 -1.70 -2.52 -32.57
C ASN A 49 -1.68 -3.72 -31.60
N SER A 50 -1.34 -4.92 -32.07
CA SER A 50 -1.19 -6.10 -31.21
C SER A 50 0.04 -6.11 -30.29
N ILE A 51 1.02 -5.21 -30.50
CA ILE A 51 2.21 -5.08 -29.65
C ILE A 51 1.95 -4.14 -28.46
N ASN A 52 1.09 -3.12 -28.63
CA ASN A 52 0.69 -2.23 -27.54
C ASN A 52 -0.54 -2.70 -26.76
N ASP A 53 -1.37 -3.57 -27.35
CA ASP A 53 -2.49 -4.20 -26.66
C ASP A 53 -2.14 -5.64 -26.30
N VAL A 54 -1.38 -5.83 -25.22
CA VAL A 54 -1.40 -7.15 -24.55
C VAL A 54 -2.73 -7.22 -23.80
N PRO A 55 -3.72 -8.02 -24.24
CA PRO A 55 -5.02 -8.03 -23.58
C PRO A 55 -4.84 -8.49 -22.13
N SER A 56 -5.57 -7.88 -21.20
CA SER A 56 -5.57 -8.25 -19.78
C SER A 56 -5.90 -9.74 -19.54
N SER A 57 -6.56 -10.37 -20.51
CA SER A 57 -6.92 -11.79 -20.54
C SER A 57 -5.86 -12.72 -21.16
N SER A 58 -4.78 -12.18 -21.74
CA SER A 58 -3.74 -12.96 -22.41
C SER A 58 -3.03 -13.91 -21.43
N SER A 59 -2.57 -15.05 -21.95
CA SER A 59 -1.74 -16.00 -21.20
C SER A 59 -0.47 -15.34 -20.68
N ILE A 60 0.11 -14.39 -21.43
CA ILE A 60 1.31 -13.63 -21.03
C ILE A 60 1.00 -12.71 -19.85
N MET A 61 -0.09 -11.91 -19.86
CA MET A 61 -0.44 -11.11 -18.68
C MET A 61 -0.92 -11.95 -17.51
N LYS A 62 -1.59 -13.09 -17.75
CA LYS A 62 -1.91 -14.05 -16.69
C LYS A 62 -0.65 -14.66 -16.09
N GLU A 63 0.35 -14.97 -16.91
CA GLU A 63 1.66 -15.46 -16.47
C GLU A 63 2.48 -14.38 -15.77
N VAL A 64 2.55 -13.16 -16.30
CA VAL A 64 3.25 -12.01 -15.67
C VAL A 64 2.58 -11.62 -14.34
N LYS A 65 1.24 -11.62 -14.28
CA LYS A 65 0.49 -11.36 -13.06
C LYS A 65 0.59 -12.50 -12.04
N LYS A 66 0.82 -13.75 -12.50
CA LYS A 66 1.14 -14.92 -11.65
C LYS A 66 2.62 -15.00 -11.27
N ARG A 67 3.52 -14.42 -12.05
CA ARG A 67 4.97 -14.35 -11.78
C ARG A 67 5.25 -13.22 -10.78
N ASN A 68 4.78 -13.47 -9.56
CA ASN A 68 5.47 -13.25 -8.29
C ASN A 68 6.12 -11.87 -8.05
N MET A 69 5.38 -10.95 -7.44
CA MET A 69 6.04 -9.93 -6.58
C MET A 69 6.60 -10.54 -5.29
N VAL A 70 6.18 -11.76 -4.96
CA VAL A 70 6.49 -12.44 -3.69
C VAL A 70 6.76 -13.92 -3.97
N GLU A 71 7.92 -14.42 -3.52
CA GLU A 71 8.32 -15.82 -3.62
C GLU A 71 7.35 -16.75 -2.87
N PRO A 72 6.96 -17.93 -3.41
CA PRO A 72 6.16 -18.91 -2.70
C PRO A 72 6.63 -19.17 -1.26
N ARG A 73 5.68 -19.30 -0.32
CA ARG A 73 5.92 -19.47 1.14
C ARG A 73 6.51 -18.25 1.85
N SER A 74 6.84 -17.18 1.14
CA SER A 74 7.09 -15.89 1.79
C SER A 74 5.80 -15.39 2.43
N LEU A 75 5.94 -14.67 3.53
CA LEU A 75 4.82 -14.15 4.30
C LEU A 75 4.93 -12.63 4.32
N PRO A 76 4.43 -11.97 3.25
CA PRO A 76 4.47 -10.53 3.15
C PRO A 76 3.52 -9.88 4.13
N PHE A 77 3.86 -8.69 4.60
CA PHE A 77 3.00 -7.83 5.39
C PHE A 77 3.43 -6.37 5.18
N LEU A 78 2.59 -5.41 5.58
CA LEU A 78 2.99 -4.01 5.55
C LEU A 78 3.48 -3.59 6.93
N PHE A 79 4.55 -2.80 6.93
CA PHE A 79 5.11 -2.17 8.12
C PHE A 79 5.52 -0.74 7.81
N GLY A 80 5.35 0.17 8.75
CA GLY A 80 5.88 1.53 8.67
C GLY A 80 5.98 2.16 10.06
N VAL A 81 6.72 3.26 10.14
CA VAL A 81 6.78 4.09 11.36
C VAL A 81 6.19 5.44 11.02
N LEU A 82 5.02 5.71 11.57
CA LEU A 82 4.31 6.96 11.39
C LEU A 82 5.07 8.09 12.10
N GLY A 83 5.28 9.19 11.38
CA GLY A 83 5.80 10.42 11.94
C GLY A 83 4.75 11.06 12.84
N ARG A 84 5.14 11.41 14.07
CA ARG A 84 4.30 12.19 14.98
C ARG A 84 5.07 13.43 15.44
N GLY A 85 4.47 14.23 16.31
CA GLY A 85 5.00 15.54 16.75
C GLY A 85 6.38 15.50 17.42
N ASN A 86 6.95 14.32 17.59
CA ASN A 86 8.28 14.09 18.14
C ASN A 86 9.42 13.98 17.11
N ASN A 87 9.15 13.88 15.80
CA ASN A 87 10.17 13.47 14.83
C ASN A 87 10.71 14.62 13.96
N TYR A 88 9.83 15.49 13.48
CA TYR A 88 10.21 16.55 12.55
C TYR A 88 9.24 17.72 12.64
N TYR A 89 9.70 18.91 12.28
CA TYR A 89 8.86 20.11 12.12
C TYR A 89 8.44 20.25 10.66
N GLY A 90 7.14 20.28 10.36
CA GLY A 90 6.63 20.40 8.99
C GLY A 90 5.24 19.78 8.82
N HIS A 91 4.84 19.59 7.56
CA HIS A 91 3.59 18.90 7.22
C HIS A 91 3.68 17.40 7.52
N GLY A 92 2.52 16.80 7.77
CA GLY A 92 2.37 15.36 7.99
C GLY A 92 2.55 14.91 9.45
N ILE A 93 2.59 15.85 10.39
CA ILE A 93 2.67 15.58 11.82
C ILE A 93 1.31 15.12 12.33
N PHE A 94 1.19 13.83 12.59
CA PHE A 94 -0.06 13.23 13.04
C PHE A 94 -0.37 13.51 14.53
N THR A 95 -1.41 14.28 14.80
CA THR A 95 -1.86 14.66 16.16
C THR A 95 -3.10 13.85 16.61
N THR A 96 -3.73 14.26 17.73
CA THR A 96 -4.71 13.54 18.55
C THR A 96 -6.01 13.12 17.87
N GLU A 97 -6.45 13.83 16.84
CA GLU A 97 -7.81 13.69 16.30
C GLU A 97 -8.05 12.32 15.67
N LEU A 98 -7.01 11.79 15.01
CA LEU A 98 -7.04 10.51 14.33
C LEU A 98 -6.31 9.38 15.09
N GLY A 99 -5.72 9.67 16.25
CA GLY A 99 -4.80 8.76 16.94
C GLY A 99 -5.04 8.63 18.44
N GLN A 100 -5.93 7.70 18.82
CA GLN A 100 -6.16 7.21 20.20
C GLN A 100 -6.38 5.69 20.17
N TRP A 101 -5.60 4.98 19.37
CA TRP A 101 -5.94 3.61 18.97
C TRP A 101 -5.93 2.61 20.11
N SER A 102 -5.04 2.80 21.08
CA SER A 102 -5.01 1.96 22.28
C SER A 102 -6.29 2.13 23.10
N SER A 103 -6.85 3.34 23.21
CA SER A 103 -8.00 3.65 24.08
C SER A 103 -9.37 3.67 23.38
N ASP A 104 -9.41 3.89 22.06
CA ASP A 104 -10.64 4.05 21.29
C ASP A 104 -10.58 3.23 20.00
N ILE A 105 -11.28 2.09 20.04
CA ILE A 105 -11.35 1.15 18.92
C ILE A 105 -12.05 1.72 17.69
N THR A 106 -12.91 2.74 17.84
CA THR A 106 -13.64 3.32 16.70
C THR A 106 -12.68 4.01 15.72
N LYS A 107 -11.48 4.38 16.18
CA LYS A 107 -10.41 4.99 15.40
C LYS A 107 -9.44 3.98 14.78
N THR A 108 -9.65 2.68 15.01
CA THR A 108 -8.72 1.62 14.53
C THR A 108 -8.61 1.62 13.00
N ASP A 109 -9.70 1.92 12.30
CA ASP A 109 -9.71 1.94 10.84
C ASP A 109 -8.72 2.94 10.27
N TYR A 110 -8.49 4.07 10.95
CA TYR A 110 -7.55 5.11 10.52
C TYR A 110 -6.11 4.58 10.42
N MET A 111 -5.70 3.62 11.27
CA MET A 111 -4.39 2.98 11.12
C MET A 111 -4.28 2.21 9.82
N LEU A 112 -5.33 1.47 9.45
CA LEU A 112 -5.34 0.75 8.19
C LEU A 112 -5.38 1.73 7.02
N GLN A 113 -6.20 2.78 7.09
CA GLN A 113 -6.26 3.83 6.07
C GLN A 113 -4.88 4.45 5.81
N LEU A 114 -4.12 4.78 6.85
CA LEU A 114 -2.75 5.29 6.73
C LEU A 114 -1.79 4.29 6.04
N LEU A 115 -1.91 3.00 6.36
CA LEU A 115 -1.09 1.95 5.76
C LEU A 115 -1.52 1.60 4.32
N SER A 116 -2.81 1.73 4.00
CA SER A 116 -3.41 1.40 2.70
C SER A 116 -3.53 2.59 1.77
N GLY A 117 -3.26 3.80 2.25
CA GLY A 117 -3.54 5.04 1.51
C GLY A 117 -5.02 5.23 1.18
N SER A 118 -5.93 4.58 1.92
CA SER A 118 -7.39 4.71 1.72
C SER A 118 -7.96 5.76 2.67
N HIS A 119 -7.44 6.98 2.57
CA HIS A 119 -7.91 8.14 3.35
C HIS A 119 -8.05 9.37 2.45
N THR A 120 -8.86 10.31 2.89
CA THR A 120 -8.98 11.65 2.28
C THR A 120 -8.23 12.72 3.08
N TYR A 121 -7.34 12.31 3.99
CA TYR A 121 -6.56 13.23 4.82
C TYR A 121 -5.66 14.11 3.95
N ASP A 122 -5.51 15.36 4.37
CA ASP A 122 -4.60 16.31 3.75
C ASP A 122 -3.13 15.98 4.07
N THR A 123 -2.24 16.83 3.57
CA THR A 123 -0.79 16.68 3.77
C THR A 123 -0.35 16.80 5.23
N ASP A 124 -1.21 17.26 6.14
CA ASP A 124 -0.89 17.43 7.56
C ASP A 124 -0.95 16.11 8.35
N TYR A 125 -1.58 15.05 7.83
CA TYR A 125 -1.83 13.80 8.57
C TYR A 125 -1.31 12.51 7.89
N VAL A 126 -0.33 12.61 7.00
CA VAL A 126 0.09 11.47 6.14
C VAL A 126 1.60 11.23 6.05
N SER A 127 2.40 11.70 7.02
CA SER A 127 3.85 11.48 6.99
C SER A 127 4.30 10.25 7.78
N PHE A 128 5.22 9.51 7.18
CA PHE A 128 5.90 8.38 7.78
C PHE A 128 7.38 8.73 7.98
N TYR A 129 7.88 8.56 9.20
CA TYR A 129 9.31 8.61 9.48
C TYR A 129 10.06 7.47 8.77
N ARG A 130 9.48 6.27 8.82
CA ARG A 130 9.87 5.15 7.95
C ARG A 130 8.69 4.85 7.04
N PRO A 131 8.80 5.11 5.72
CA PRO A 131 7.73 4.86 4.78
C PRO A 131 7.16 3.46 4.93
N ARG A 132 5.84 3.34 4.78
CA ARG A 132 5.19 2.03 4.72
C ARG A 132 5.83 1.19 3.61
N GLN A 133 6.22 -0.03 3.93
CA GLN A 133 6.95 -0.91 3.03
C GLN A 133 6.43 -2.33 3.13
N LEU A 134 6.54 -3.05 2.01
CA LEU A 134 6.33 -4.49 1.97
C LEU A 134 7.51 -5.15 2.70
N SER A 135 7.21 -5.79 3.82
CA SER A 135 8.16 -6.53 4.65
C SER A 135 7.82 -8.02 4.64
N PHE A 136 8.76 -8.85 5.05
CA PHE A 136 8.60 -10.31 5.05
C PHE A 136 8.90 -10.90 6.41
N ILE A 137 8.11 -11.88 6.81
CA ILE A 137 8.37 -12.64 8.04
C ILE A 137 9.46 -13.68 7.76
N GLU A 138 10.50 -13.64 8.59
CA GLU A 138 11.76 -14.35 8.40
C GLU A 138 11.87 -15.61 9.27
N GLY A 139 12.78 -16.51 8.89
CA GLY A 139 13.12 -17.69 9.67
C GLY A 139 12.03 -18.78 9.71
N SER A 140 12.41 -19.96 10.18
CA SER A 140 11.54 -21.15 10.21
C SER A 140 10.36 -21.03 11.19
N LYS A 141 10.55 -20.33 12.30
CA LYS A 141 9.49 -20.03 13.28
C LYS A 141 8.60 -18.86 12.86
N GLY A 142 9.08 -18.01 11.95
CA GLY A 142 8.37 -16.83 11.48
C GLY A 142 8.47 -15.67 12.47
N THR A 143 9.47 -14.82 12.29
CA THR A 143 9.75 -13.66 13.13
C THR A 143 10.01 -12.43 12.28
N PHE A 144 9.60 -11.27 12.78
CA PHE A 144 10.07 -9.97 12.33
C PHE A 144 10.20 -9.09 13.56
N ILE A 145 11.36 -8.46 13.74
CA ILE A 145 11.61 -7.54 14.85
C ILE A 145 12.24 -6.27 14.27
N TYR A 146 11.55 -5.16 14.47
CA TYR A 146 12.06 -3.82 14.25
C TYR A 146 12.46 -3.21 15.58
N GLY A 147 13.62 -2.57 15.61
CA GLY A 147 14.11 -1.83 16.77
C GLY A 147 14.95 -0.65 16.30
N GLU A 148 14.72 0.52 16.89
CA GLU A 148 15.50 1.71 16.60
C GLU A 148 15.68 2.57 17.84
N LEU A 149 16.85 3.19 17.96
CA LEU A 149 17.18 4.13 19.01
C LEU A 149 17.77 5.38 18.40
N TYR A 150 17.30 6.53 18.84
CA TYR A 150 17.87 7.82 18.48
C TYR A 150 17.73 8.82 19.61
N THR A 151 18.57 9.86 19.55
CA THR A 151 18.62 10.91 20.56
C THR A 151 18.00 12.17 19.99
N ASN A 152 17.16 12.82 20.79
CA ASN A 152 16.37 13.97 20.40
C ASN A 152 16.58 15.11 21.41
N SER A 153 16.82 16.34 20.95
CA SER A 153 17.08 17.49 21.84
C SER A 153 16.08 18.62 21.60
N PHE A 154 15.43 19.09 22.66
CA PHE A 154 14.35 20.09 22.57
C PHE A 154 14.36 21.08 23.74
N SER A 155 13.90 22.30 23.49
CA SER A 155 13.64 23.29 24.55
C SER A 155 12.44 22.88 25.41
N SER A 156 12.44 23.29 26.67
CA SER A 156 11.42 22.98 27.68
C SER A 156 10.00 23.38 27.31
N SER A 157 9.84 24.22 26.29
CA SER A 157 8.56 24.65 25.73
C SER A 157 7.91 23.62 24.79
N ASN A 158 8.63 22.61 24.29
CA ASN A 158 8.13 21.68 23.26
C ASN A 158 7.61 20.34 23.83
N TYR A 159 6.49 20.40 24.55
CA TYR A 159 5.84 19.25 25.19
C TYR A 159 5.29 18.17 24.22
N GLN A 160 5.23 18.46 22.92
CA GLN A 160 4.59 17.61 21.92
C GLN A 160 5.28 16.24 21.76
N ILE A 161 6.59 16.14 22.00
CA ILE A 161 7.31 14.86 21.94
C ILE A 161 6.77 13.82 22.92
N CYS A 162 6.41 14.26 24.13
CA CYS A 162 5.89 13.38 25.17
C CYS A 162 4.44 12.94 24.90
N TYR A 163 3.67 13.79 24.23
CA TYR A 163 2.25 13.49 23.95
C TYR A 163 2.07 12.66 22.69
N TYR A 164 2.96 12.81 21.69
CA TYR A 164 2.86 12.14 20.39
C TYR A 164 4.18 11.49 19.96
N PRO A 165 4.69 10.48 20.68
CA PRO A 165 5.79 9.65 20.22
C PRO A 165 5.45 8.94 18.90
N CYS A 166 6.47 8.65 18.09
CA CYS A 166 6.31 7.91 16.83
C CYS A 166 5.59 6.59 17.06
N ALA A 167 4.76 6.20 16.09
CA ALA A 167 3.96 4.98 16.13
C ALA A 167 4.46 3.99 15.08
N ALA A 168 4.87 2.81 15.51
CA ALA A 168 5.13 1.70 14.59
C ALA A 168 3.83 0.95 14.34
N LEU A 169 3.52 0.76 13.06
CA LEU A 169 2.29 0.16 12.57
C LEU A 169 2.65 -1.00 11.66
N GLY A 170 1.96 -2.13 11.83
CA GLY A 170 2.01 -3.20 10.85
C GLY A 170 0.68 -3.92 10.73
N VAL A 171 0.39 -4.38 9.51
CA VAL A 171 -0.82 -5.13 9.18
C VAL A 171 -0.50 -6.37 8.37
N MET A 172 -1.09 -7.49 8.80
CA MET A 172 -1.10 -8.76 8.08
C MET A 172 -2.53 -9.08 7.65
N PHE A 173 -2.72 -9.48 6.39
CA PHE A 173 -3.99 -10.01 5.94
C PHE A 173 -3.96 -11.53 6.04
N VAL A 174 -4.84 -12.08 6.87
CA VAL A 174 -4.82 -13.52 7.21
C VAL A 174 -6.12 -14.14 6.78
N LYS A 175 -6.02 -15.09 5.85
CA LYS A 175 -7.14 -15.78 5.23
C LYS A 175 -7.37 -17.12 5.92
N ASN A 176 -8.61 -17.34 6.35
CA ASN A 176 -9.08 -18.66 6.76
C ASN A 176 -9.66 -19.39 5.54
N THR A 177 -9.01 -20.48 5.18
CA THR A 177 -9.36 -21.30 4.01
C THR A 177 -10.34 -22.43 4.35
N THR A 178 -10.80 -22.49 5.59
CA THR A 178 -11.66 -23.55 6.11
C THR A 178 -13.10 -23.07 6.30
N SER A 179 -14.00 -24.03 6.55
CA SER A 179 -15.42 -23.80 6.85
C SER A 179 -15.71 -23.62 8.34
N ARG A 180 -14.68 -23.47 9.19
CA ARG A 180 -14.83 -23.28 10.64
C ARG A 180 -14.04 -22.07 11.11
N ASP A 181 -14.52 -21.42 12.16
CA ASP A 181 -13.78 -20.34 12.80
C ASP A 181 -12.50 -20.88 13.42
N ILE A 182 -11.40 -20.14 13.28
CA ILE A 182 -10.10 -20.52 13.81
C ILE A 182 -9.62 -19.40 14.74
N THR A 183 -9.33 -19.75 15.99
CA THR A 183 -8.70 -18.82 16.94
C THR A 183 -7.22 -19.17 17.12
N ARG A 184 -6.36 -18.15 17.08
CA ARG A 184 -4.91 -18.28 17.27
C ARG A 184 -4.37 -17.15 18.13
N THR A 185 -3.40 -17.48 18.98
CA THR A 185 -2.69 -16.48 19.78
C THR A 185 -1.63 -15.80 18.92
N LEU A 186 -1.79 -14.51 18.68
CA LEU A 186 -0.75 -13.65 18.14
C LEU A 186 0.24 -13.33 19.26
N ASN A 187 1.53 -13.53 19.01
CA ASN A 187 2.59 -13.12 19.94
C ASN A 187 3.39 -11.97 19.32
N PHE A 188 3.67 -10.96 20.12
CA PHE A 188 4.36 -9.77 19.67
C PHE A 188 5.23 -9.14 20.77
N VAL A 189 6.13 -8.28 20.34
CA VAL A 189 6.95 -7.43 21.20
C VAL A 189 6.81 -5.98 20.77
N GLY A 190 7.11 -5.07 21.68
CA GLY A 190 7.08 -3.67 21.34
C GLY A 190 7.57 -2.75 22.45
N THR A 191 7.41 -1.47 22.18
CA THR A 191 7.52 -0.41 23.18
C THR A 191 6.17 0.24 23.39
N SER A 192 6.07 0.97 24.49
CA SER A 192 4.99 1.91 24.68
C SER A 192 5.45 3.02 25.60
N TYR A 193 5.17 4.27 25.24
CA TYR A 193 5.12 5.38 26.20
C TYR A 193 3.67 5.73 26.43
N TRP A 194 3.32 6.13 27.65
CA TRP A 194 1.97 6.59 27.98
C TRP A 194 2.00 8.00 28.53
N SER A 195 1.37 8.90 27.80
CA SER A 195 1.05 10.26 28.24
C SER A 195 -0.33 10.62 27.71
N SER A 196 -1.28 10.91 28.61
CA SER A 196 -2.58 11.50 28.28
C SER A 196 -3.52 10.72 27.36
N GLY A 197 -3.44 9.39 27.26
CA GLY A 197 -4.50 8.61 26.58
C GLY A 197 -4.28 8.30 25.10
N TYR A 198 -3.27 8.87 24.46
CA TYR A 198 -3.11 8.83 23.00
C TYR A 198 -2.15 7.74 22.50
N GLU A 199 -1.43 7.13 23.43
CA GLU A 199 -0.29 6.27 23.14
C GLU A 199 -0.48 4.88 23.72
N GLY A 200 0.39 3.93 23.44
CA GLY A 200 0.19 2.58 23.95
C GLY A 200 0.86 1.52 23.13
N ALA A 201 0.40 0.30 23.36
CA ALA A 201 0.47 -0.76 22.39
C ALA A 201 -0.90 -1.42 22.27
N GLY A 202 -1.24 -1.91 21.08
CA GLY A 202 -2.49 -2.58 20.85
C GLY A 202 -2.42 -3.55 19.68
N ALA A 203 -3.14 -4.66 19.81
CA ALA A 203 -3.37 -5.57 18.71
C ALA A 203 -4.86 -5.63 18.41
N PHE A 204 -5.20 -5.59 17.13
CA PHE A 204 -6.56 -5.45 16.65
C PHE A 204 -6.82 -6.43 15.50
N VAL A 205 -8.07 -6.86 15.38
CA VAL A 205 -8.52 -7.67 14.25
C VAL A 205 -9.69 -6.99 13.56
N GLY A 206 -9.53 -6.69 12.28
CA GLY A 206 -10.56 -6.16 11.39
C GLY A 206 -11.21 -7.28 10.62
N ILE A 207 -12.49 -7.52 10.87
CA ILE A 207 -13.27 -8.60 10.27
C ILE A 207 -14.25 -8.01 9.26
N PRO A 208 -14.18 -8.37 7.96
CA PRO A 208 -15.19 -7.90 7.00
C PRO A 208 -16.56 -8.47 7.37
N ASP A 209 -17.61 -7.70 7.12
CA ASP A 209 -19.00 -8.12 7.38
C ASP A 209 -19.42 -9.35 6.56
N ASN A 210 -18.82 -9.57 5.38
CA ASN A 210 -19.07 -10.73 4.53
C ASN A 210 -17.86 -11.64 4.30
N THR A 211 -18.06 -12.75 3.58
CA THR A 211 -17.04 -13.76 3.28
C THR A 211 -16.27 -13.46 1.99
N ASN A 212 -15.13 -14.13 1.82
CA ASN A 212 -14.35 -14.08 0.59
C ASN A 212 -15.08 -14.64 -0.65
N ALA A 213 -16.14 -15.43 -0.46
CA ALA A 213 -16.98 -15.91 -1.57
C ALA A 213 -18.00 -14.83 -2.03
N SER A 214 -18.28 -13.84 -1.19
CA SER A 214 -19.23 -12.76 -1.43
C SER A 214 -18.55 -11.39 -1.33
N LYS A 215 -17.35 -11.27 -1.93
CA LYS A 215 -16.52 -10.04 -1.85
C LYS A 215 -17.28 -8.77 -2.22
N SER A 216 -18.11 -8.82 -3.26
CA SER A 216 -18.92 -7.69 -3.73
C SER A 216 -19.94 -7.16 -2.70
N ARG A 217 -20.31 -7.99 -1.72
CA ARG A 217 -21.24 -7.63 -0.64
C ARG A 217 -20.55 -7.12 0.62
N ILE A 218 -19.21 -7.09 0.65
CA ILE A 218 -18.46 -6.55 1.78
C ILE A 218 -18.64 -5.03 1.80
N SER A 219 -19.17 -4.49 2.89
CA SER A 219 -19.54 -3.06 2.99
C SER A 219 -18.91 -2.34 4.18
N LYS A 220 -18.31 -3.09 5.11
CA LYS A 220 -17.64 -2.54 6.28
C LYS A 220 -16.68 -3.53 6.91
N ILE A 221 -15.73 -3.00 7.68
CA ILE A 221 -14.84 -3.77 8.55
C ILE A 221 -15.25 -3.54 10.00
N ILE A 222 -15.37 -4.62 10.77
CA ILE A 222 -15.68 -4.59 12.20
C ILE A 222 -14.37 -4.84 12.95
N TRP A 223 -13.93 -3.84 13.71
CA TRP A 223 -12.71 -3.92 14.51
C TRP A 223 -12.99 -4.51 15.88
N LYS A 224 -12.13 -5.44 16.32
CA LYS A 224 -12.07 -5.95 17.71
C LYS A 224 -10.67 -5.72 18.28
N ASN A 225 -10.60 -5.26 19.52
CA ASN A 225 -9.35 -5.19 20.27
C ASN A 225 -9.07 -6.59 20.84
N VAL A 226 -7.88 -7.12 20.57
CA VAL A 226 -7.44 -8.43 21.13
C VAL A 226 -6.37 -8.25 22.19
N TYR A 227 -5.79 -7.05 22.27
CA TYR A 227 -4.83 -6.65 23.29
C TYR A 227 -4.76 -5.13 23.38
N GLN A 228 -4.61 -4.62 24.60
CA GLN A 228 -4.41 -3.20 24.89
C GLN A 228 -3.41 -3.03 26.03
N TYR A 229 -2.48 -2.08 25.86
CA TYR A 229 -1.55 -1.65 26.89
C TYR A 229 -1.47 -0.13 26.91
N THR A 230 -1.80 0.46 28.07
CA THR A 230 -1.93 1.90 28.29
C THR A 230 -1.01 2.35 29.43
N SER A 231 0.27 2.00 29.32
CA SER A 231 1.31 2.37 30.30
C SER A 231 2.66 2.47 29.59
N SER A 232 3.70 2.91 30.28
CA SER A 232 5.04 3.03 29.71
C SER A 232 5.85 1.75 29.93
N ASN A 233 6.41 1.16 28.88
CA ASN A 233 7.33 0.03 28.94
C ASN A 233 8.29 0.04 27.74
N SER A 234 9.58 -0.05 28.02
CA SER A 234 10.63 -0.06 26.99
C SER A 234 10.86 -1.45 26.38
N LYS A 235 10.21 -2.50 26.89
CA LYS A 235 10.38 -3.90 26.48
C LYS A 235 9.10 -4.71 26.70
N LEU A 236 8.03 -4.29 26.05
CA LEU A 236 6.75 -4.98 26.12
C LEU A 236 6.82 -6.32 25.37
N ALA A 237 6.31 -7.37 26.00
CA ALA A 237 5.93 -8.61 25.32
C ALA A 237 4.44 -8.83 25.57
N GLY A 238 3.69 -9.09 24.51
CA GLY A 238 2.24 -9.22 24.59
C GLY A 238 1.72 -10.37 23.72
N SER A 239 0.50 -10.79 24.04
CA SER A 239 -0.20 -11.81 23.26
C SER A 239 -1.71 -11.57 23.29
N GLY A 240 -2.39 -11.88 22.19
CA GLY A 240 -3.85 -11.75 22.09
C GLY A 240 -4.45 -12.86 21.23
N ASN A 241 -5.64 -13.33 21.59
CA ASN A 241 -6.35 -14.33 20.81
C ASN A 241 -7.08 -13.67 19.64
N VAL A 242 -6.68 -14.01 18.43
CA VAL A 242 -7.27 -13.54 17.18
C VAL A 242 -8.22 -14.61 16.67
N GLU A 243 -9.49 -14.27 16.52
CA GLU A 243 -10.49 -15.10 15.85
C GLU A 243 -10.50 -14.74 14.36
N ILE A 244 -10.34 -15.73 13.49
CA ILE A 244 -10.43 -15.61 12.04
C ILE A 244 -11.64 -16.44 11.59
N PRO A 245 -12.80 -15.80 11.33
CA PRO A 245 -14.01 -16.54 10.97
C PRO A 245 -13.87 -17.31 9.66
N ALA A 246 -14.68 -18.36 9.51
CA ALA A 246 -14.70 -19.24 8.35
C ALA A 246 -14.81 -18.46 7.03
N GLY A 247 -13.96 -18.81 6.06
CA GLY A 247 -14.00 -18.23 4.72
C GLY A 247 -13.76 -16.71 4.63
N LYS A 248 -13.21 -16.08 5.68
CA LYS A 248 -12.87 -14.65 5.69
C LYS A 248 -11.37 -14.43 5.63
N THR A 249 -10.97 -13.29 5.07
CA THR A 249 -9.66 -12.70 5.30
C THR A 249 -9.82 -11.58 6.32
N VAL A 250 -9.09 -11.62 7.42
CA VAL A 250 -9.09 -10.55 8.43
C VAL A 250 -7.83 -9.71 8.30
N ALA A 251 -7.89 -8.45 8.73
CA ALA A 251 -6.71 -7.62 8.94
C ALA A 251 -6.26 -7.77 10.40
N VAL A 252 -5.05 -8.27 10.63
CA VAL A 252 -4.43 -8.32 11.96
C VAL A 252 -3.46 -7.15 12.04
N LEU A 253 -3.78 -6.18 12.89
CA LEU A 253 -3.06 -4.92 13.01
C LEU A 253 -2.37 -4.85 14.38
N LEU A 254 -1.08 -4.54 14.38
CA LEU A 254 -0.30 -4.28 15.58
C LEU A 254 0.23 -2.84 15.57
N TYR A 255 -0.02 -2.14 16.67
CA TYR A 255 0.45 -0.79 16.94
C TYR A 255 1.28 -0.76 18.23
N THR A 256 2.40 -0.04 18.20
CA THR A 256 3.25 0.24 19.35
C THR A 256 3.78 1.67 19.27
N SER A 257 3.68 2.45 20.35
CA SER A 257 4.31 3.77 20.44
C SER A 257 5.78 3.65 20.85
N SER A 258 6.57 4.67 20.51
CA SER A 258 7.95 4.77 20.98
C SER A 258 7.99 4.98 22.49
N TYR A 259 8.99 4.41 23.16
CA TYR A 259 9.33 4.70 24.54
C TYR A 259 10.29 5.89 24.62
N LEU A 260 10.02 6.83 25.51
CA LEU A 260 10.92 7.95 25.81
C LEU A 260 11.64 7.69 27.13
N HIS A 261 12.96 7.50 27.03
CA HIS A 261 13.87 7.33 28.16
C HIS A 261 14.51 8.68 28.54
N SER A 262 14.81 8.79 29.83
CA SER A 262 15.17 9.97 30.64
C SER A 262 15.59 11.27 29.94
N ARG A 263 15.10 12.35 30.54
CA ARG A 263 15.35 13.76 30.25
C ARG A 263 16.67 14.23 30.89
N THR A 264 17.73 14.42 30.11
CA THR A 264 18.98 15.05 30.59
C THR A 264 18.97 16.52 30.21
N LYS A 265 19.11 17.42 31.20
CA LYS A 265 19.26 18.86 30.93
C LYS A 265 20.65 19.10 30.35
N VAL A 266 20.73 19.66 29.14
CA VAL A 266 22.00 19.87 28.43
C VAL A 266 22.39 21.34 28.31
N SER A 267 21.45 22.27 28.52
CA SER A 267 21.79 23.69 28.67
C SER A 267 20.73 24.47 29.45
N GLU A 268 21.19 25.51 30.15
CA GLU A 268 20.36 26.58 30.71
C GLU A 268 20.29 27.72 29.69
N GLY A 269 19.16 27.88 29.01
CA GLY A 269 19.01 28.93 28.03
C GLY A 269 18.82 30.29 28.70
N ALA A 270 19.74 31.22 28.49
CA ALA A 270 19.61 32.61 28.96
C ALA A 270 18.39 33.35 28.35
N PHE A 271 17.81 32.85 27.24
CA PHE A 271 16.70 33.50 26.53
C PHE A 271 15.62 32.55 25.93
N SER A 272 15.72 31.22 26.08
CA SER A 272 14.84 30.25 25.40
C SER A 272 14.39 29.04 26.25
N GLY A 273 14.62 29.10 27.56
CA GLY A 273 14.30 28.02 28.49
C GLY A 273 15.35 26.91 28.52
N ASP A 274 15.12 25.91 29.37
CA ASP A 274 16.02 24.77 29.54
C ASP A 274 15.97 23.85 28.30
N VAL A 275 17.12 23.38 27.82
CA VAL A 275 17.17 22.37 26.75
C VAL A 275 17.39 20.99 27.36
N TYR A 276 16.62 20.03 26.87
CA TYR A 276 16.68 18.66 27.32
C TYR A 276 16.92 17.70 26.17
N THR A 277 17.71 16.68 26.45
CA THR A 277 17.94 15.55 25.57
C THR A 277 17.15 14.35 26.07
N TYR A 278 16.50 13.65 25.13
CA TYR A 278 15.73 12.44 25.36
C TYR A 278 16.32 11.30 24.53
N GLY A 279 16.48 10.14 25.15
CA GLY A 279 16.70 8.89 24.42
C GLY A 279 15.35 8.35 23.98
N GLN A 280 15.13 8.18 22.69
CA GLN A 280 13.92 7.56 22.17
C GLN A 280 14.25 6.16 21.65
N PHE A 281 13.44 5.18 22.05
CA PHE A 281 13.52 3.81 21.58
C PHE A 281 12.16 3.39 21.03
N ILE A 282 12.13 2.72 19.89
CA ILE A 282 10.93 2.10 19.36
C ILE A 282 11.21 0.63 19.06
N GLN A 283 10.31 -0.23 19.50
CA GLN A 283 10.31 -1.64 19.12
C GLN A 283 8.92 -2.01 18.60
N TRP A 284 8.92 -2.83 17.56
CA TRP A 284 7.74 -3.49 17.04
C TRP A 284 8.16 -4.86 16.53
N GLY A 285 7.43 -5.92 16.86
CA GLY A 285 7.77 -7.21 16.30
C GLY A 285 6.72 -8.27 16.54
N ILE A 286 6.72 -9.26 15.67
CA ILE A 286 5.87 -10.44 15.75
C ILE A 286 6.74 -11.68 15.66
N TYR A 287 6.39 -12.73 16.40
CA TYR A 287 7.20 -13.95 16.45
C TYR A 287 6.35 -15.20 16.56
N ASN A 288 6.97 -16.33 16.20
CA ASN A 288 6.29 -17.63 16.07
C ASN A 288 5.10 -17.60 15.09
N ILE A 289 5.13 -16.71 14.10
CA ILE A 289 4.01 -16.59 13.16
C ILE A 289 3.84 -17.85 12.31
N ARG A 290 4.93 -18.50 11.87
CA ARG A 290 4.82 -19.77 11.13
C ARG A 290 4.49 -20.94 12.04
N SER A 291 5.15 -21.01 13.20
CA SER A 291 5.06 -22.18 14.08
C SER A 291 3.80 -22.21 14.96
N ASN A 292 3.16 -21.06 15.20
CA ASN A 292 2.00 -20.94 16.08
C ASN A 292 0.77 -20.34 15.37
N PHE A 293 0.94 -19.20 14.70
CA PHE A 293 -0.19 -18.41 14.21
C PHE A 293 -0.76 -18.93 12.88
N LEU A 294 0.07 -19.05 11.84
CA LEU A 294 -0.30 -19.52 10.49
C LEU A 294 -0.18 -21.05 10.37
N THR A 295 -0.77 -21.75 11.33
CA THR A 295 -0.90 -23.20 11.29
C THR A 295 -2.09 -23.61 10.40
N VAL A 296 -2.34 -24.92 10.27
CA VAL A 296 -3.31 -25.51 9.32
C VAL A 296 -4.61 -24.70 9.21
N GLY A 297 -4.95 -24.30 7.98
CA GLY A 297 -6.17 -23.57 7.64
C GLY A 297 -6.04 -22.06 7.55
N LEU A 298 -4.88 -21.49 7.93
CA LEU A 298 -4.59 -20.06 7.83
C LEU A 298 -3.42 -19.78 6.89
N GLU A 299 -3.57 -18.78 6.03
CA GLU A 299 -2.52 -18.32 5.11
C GLU A 299 -2.49 -16.79 5.05
N ILE A 300 -1.35 -16.21 4.65
CA ILE A 300 -1.30 -14.79 4.31
C ILE A 300 -2.01 -14.58 2.98
N ASP A 301 -2.92 -13.62 2.94
CA ASP A 301 -3.58 -13.18 1.72
C ASP A 301 -2.64 -12.24 0.94
N VAL A 302 -1.80 -12.84 0.10
CA VAL A 302 -0.79 -12.14 -0.69
C VAL A 302 -1.44 -11.13 -1.65
N GLU A 303 -2.56 -11.50 -2.27
CA GLU A 303 -3.31 -10.62 -3.19
C GLU A 303 -3.72 -9.33 -2.48
N ARG A 304 -4.35 -9.45 -1.31
CA ARG A 304 -4.79 -8.29 -0.54
C ARG A 304 -3.60 -7.49 -0.01
N THR A 305 -2.55 -8.16 0.46
CA THR A 305 -1.34 -7.49 0.96
C THR A 305 -0.68 -6.64 -0.14
N LEU A 306 -0.57 -7.16 -1.36
CA LEU A 306 -0.03 -6.40 -2.49
C LEU A 306 -0.95 -5.26 -2.92
N LYS A 307 -2.27 -5.47 -2.94
CA LYS A 307 -3.25 -4.41 -3.22
C LYS A 307 -3.10 -3.25 -2.24
N VAL A 308 -2.92 -3.54 -0.95
CA VAL A 308 -2.73 -2.52 0.09
C VAL A 308 -1.40 -1.80 -0.10
N TRP A 309 -0.31 -2.53 -0.37
CA TRP A 309 1.00 -1.94 -0.59
C TRP A 309 1.05 -1.01 -1.81
N GLN A 310 0.32 -1.34 -2.88
CA GLN A 310 0.24 -0.54 -4.10
C GLN A 310 -0.61 0.73 -3.94
N CYS A 311 -1.42 0.86 -2.88
CA CYS A 311 -2.26 2.03 -2.60
C CYS A 311 -3.05 2.55 -3.79
N PRO A 312 -4.09 1.83 -4.24
CA PRO A 312 -4.87 2.21 -5.41
C PRO A 312 -5.73 3.46 -5.23
N GLY A 313 -5.62 4.18 -4.10
CA GLY A 313 -6.41 5.39 -3.83
C GLY A 313 -7.89 5.10 -3.60
N LEU A 314 -8.19 4.14 -2.74
CA LEU A 314 -9.57 3.74 -2.43
C LEU A 314 -10.25 4.78 -1.54
N SER A 315 -11.54 5.01 -1.77
CA SER A 315 -12.36 5.88 -0.92
C SER A 315 -12.59 5.30 0.46
N GLU A 316 -12.77 3.97 0.54
CA GLU A 316 -13.14 3.28 1.77
C GLU A 316 -12.25 2.04 2.00
N THR A 317 -11.93 1.77 3.26
CA THR A 317 -11.04 0.66 3.64
C THR A 317 -11.58 -0.71 3.25
N TYR A 318 -12.91 -0.91 3.30
CA TYR A 318 -13.52 -2.20 2.97
C TYR A 318 -13.33 -2.59 1.50
N GLU A 319 -13.05 -1.61 0.61
CA GLU A 319 -12.81 -1.86 -0.81
C GLU A 319 -11.53 -2.68 -1.04
N LEU A 320 -10.62 -2.73 -0.07
CA LEU A 320 -9.48 -3.65 -0.07
C LEU A 320 -9.94 -5.12 -0.14
N TRP A 321 -11.16 -5.43 0.32
CA TRP A 321 -11.72 -6.76 0.27
C TRP A 321 -12.53 -7.07 -0.99
N ARG A 322 -12.95 -6.05 -1.74
CA ARG A 322 -13.65 -6.18 -3.01
C ARG A 322 -12.71 -6.53 -4.16
#